data_AF-A0A1F0UGP0-F1
#
_entry.id   AF-A0A1F0UGP0-F1
#
_cell.length_a   1.000
_cell.length_b   1.000
_cell.length_c   1.000
_cell.angle_alpha   90.00
_cell.angle_beta   90.00
_cell.angle_gamma   90.00
#
_symmetry.space_group_name_H-M   'P 1'
#
loop_
_entity.id
_entity.type
_entity.pdbx_description
1 polymer ?
#
loop_
_entity_poly.entity_id
_entity_poly.type
_entity_poly.pdbx_seq_one_letter_code
_entity_poly.pdbx_strand_id
1 'polypeptide(L)' 'MNIIDKIKNNLINSEREGNKTAEFHYQVLINADELKDIDAEEFCQKLSLTDGYKSEFRKMIKLANHIKSKGKKII' A
#
# COMPACT_ATOMS: atom_id res chain seq x y z
N MET A 1 -6.94 8.53 13.65
CA MET A 1 -6.84 8.58 12.18
C MET A 1 -6.76 7.16 11.68
N ASN A 2 -7.60 6.73 10.74
CA ASN A 2 -7.57 5.35 10.25
C ASN A 2 -6.32 5.12 9.36
N ILE A 3 -5.93 3.86 9.12
CA ILE A 3 -4.73 3.54 8.32
C ILE A 3 -4.82 4.06 6.87
N ILE A 4 -5.99 3.99 6.26
CA ILE A 4 -6.27 4.51 4.91
C ILE A 4 -6.08 6.02 4.86
N ASP A 5 -6.55 6.77 5.86
CA ASP A 5 -6.38 8.23 5.94
C ASP A 5 -4.90 8.60 6.08
N LYS A 6 -4.14 7.84 6.89
CA LYS A 6 -2.69 8.01 7.03
C LYS A 6 -1.97 7.77 5.70
N ILE A 7 -2.28 6.66 5.03
CA ILE A 7 -1.71 6.32 3.71
C ILE A 7 -2.07 7.42 2.70
N LYS A 8 -3.33 7.87 2.66
CA LYS A 8 -3.79 8.93 1.76
C LYS A 8 -2.98 10.22 1.92
N ASN A 9 -2.76 10.66 3.16
CA ASN A 9 -1.97 11.86 3.45
C ASN A 9 -0.52 11.71 3.00
N ASN A 10 0.09 10.55 3.23
CA ASN A 10 1.45 10.28 2.77
C ASN A 10 1.53 10.29 1.24
N LEU A 11 0.56 9.70 0.55
CA LEU A 11 0.48 9.72 -0.91
C LEU A 11 0.36 11.15 -1.47
N ILE A 12 -0.49 11.99 -0.87
CA ILE A 12 -0.63 13.41 -1.28
C ILE A 12 0.68 14.17 -1.11
N ASN A 13 1.42 13.92 -0.03
CA ASN A 13 2.70 14.57 0.21
C ASN A 13 3.77 14.12 -0.81
N SER A 14 3.85 12.80 -1.04
CA SER A 14 4.78 12.17 -1.99
C SER A 14 4.51 12.56 -3.46
N GLU A 15 3.28 12.89 -3.82
CA GLU A 15 2.94 13.34 -5.17
C GLU A 15 3.68 14.62 -5.55
N ARG A 16 3.91 15.53 -4.59
CA ARG A 16 4.66 16.78 -4.81
C ARG A 16 6.14 16.55 -5.09
N GLU A 17 6.67 15.42 -4.63
CA GLU A 17 8.08 15.03 -4.76
C GLU A 17 8.31 14.07 -5.95
N GLY A 18 7.25 13.71 -6.68
CA GLY A 18 7.34 12.78 -7.82
C GLY A 18 7.57 11.32 -7.42
N ASN A 19 7.42 10.96 -6.14
CA ASN A 19 7.68 9.61 -5.60
C ASN A 19 6.40 8.85 -5.19
N LYS A 20 5.20 9.30 -5.63
CA LYS A 20 3.89 8.71 -5.27
C LYS A 20 3.81 7.20 -5.39
N THR A 21 4.32 6.62 -6.49
CA THR A 21 4.29 5.16 -6.68
C THR A 21 5.23 4.43 -5.72
N ALA A 22 6.40 5.00 -5.44
CA ALA A 22 7.33 4.43 -4.47
C ALA A 22 6.74 4.50 -3.05
N GLU A 23 6.16 5.65 -2.68
CA GLU A 23 5.47 5.81 -1.40
C GLU A 23 4.28 4.86 -1.28
N PHE A 24 3.50 4.68 -2.34
CA PHE A 24 2.43 3.68 -2.38
C PHE A 24 2.95 2.27 -2.10
N HIS A 25 4.00 1.83 -2.78
CA HIS A 25 4.57 0.51 -2.52
C HIS A 25 5.06 0.37 -1.08
N TYR A 26 5.75 1.39 -0.59
CA TYR A 26 6.23 1.43 0.79
C TYR A 26 5.07 1.33 1.79
N GLN A 27 4.04 2.16 1.65
CA GLN A 27 2.86 2.15 2.51
C GLN A 27 2.12 0.82 2.49
N VAL A 28 1.96 0.18 1.32
CA VAL A 28 1.30 -1.14 1.26
C VAL A 28 2.15 -2.23 1.92
N LEU A 29 3.48 -2.18 1.74
CA LEU A 29 4.39 -3.17 2.33
C LEU A 29 4.43 -3.08 3.86
N ILE A 30 4.67 -1.90 4.42
CA ILE A 30 4.85 -1.75 5.88
C ILE A 30 3.55 -1.98 6.65
N ASN A 31 2.40 -1.72 6.03
CA ASN A 31 1.09 -1.89 6.66
C ASN A 31 0.37 -3.18 6.21
N ALA A 32 1.07 -4.13 5.58
CA ALA A 32 0.46 -5.29 4.95
C ALA A 32 -0.41 -6.14 5.88
N ASP A 33 -0.11 -6.21 7.19
CA ASP A 33 -0.95 -6.93 8.17
C ASP A 33 -2.29 -6.23 8.40
N GLU A 34 -2.30 -4.90 8.44
CA GLU A 34 -3.53 -4.10 8.61
C GLU A 34 -4.36 -4.07 7.33
N LEU A 35 -3.73 -4.28 6.17
CA LEU A 35 -4.35 -4.24 4.86
C LEU A 35 -4.79 -5.63 4.35
N LYS A 36 -4.48 -6.72 5.05
CA LYS A 36 -4.63 -8.10 4.55
C LYS A 36 -6.06 -8.50 4.17
N ASP A 37 -7.05 -7.89 4.82
CA ASP A 37 -8.48 -8.21 4.66
C ASP A 37 -9.22 -7.16 3.80
N ILE A 38 -8.50 -6.16 3.26
CA ILE A 38 -9.07 -5.11 2.42
C ILE A 38 -8.99 -5.54 0.96
N ASP A 39 -10.11 -5.45 0.24
CA ASP A 39 -10.11 -5.69 -1.20
C ASP A 39 -9.35 -4.56 -1.96
N ALA A 40 -8.63 -4.94 -3.01
CA ALA A 40 -7.79 -4.00 -3.75
C ALA A 40 -8.60 -2.90 -4.44
N GLU A 41 -9.83 -3.19 -4.88
CA GLU A 41 -10.72 -2.21 -5.46
C GLU A 41 -11.26 -1.26 -4.40
N GLU A 42 -11.69 -1.77 -3.25
CA GLU A 42 -12.10 -0.95 -2.10
C GLU A 42 -10.96 -0.02 -1.64
N PHE A 43 -9.74 -0.56 -1.53
CA PHE A 43 -8.55 0.20 -1.15
C PHE A 43 -8.27 1.35 -2.11
N CYS A 44 -8.24 1.07 -3.42
CA CYS A 44 -7.97 2.07 -4.45
C CYS A 44 -9.09 3.12 -4.53
N GLN A 45 -10.36 2.73 -4.37
CA GLN A 45 -11.49 3.65 -4.34
C GLN A 45 -11.39 4.64 -3.18
N LYS A 46 -11.10 4.16 -1.96
CA LYS A 46 -10.93 5.03 -0.77
C LYS A 46 -9.79 6.04 -0.93
N LEU A 47 -8.77 5.68 -1.69
CA LEU A 47 -7.59 6.52 -1.96
C LEU A 47 -7.68 7.34 -3.26
N SER A 48 -8.77 7.23 -4.02
CA SER A 48 -8.91 7.86 -5.34
C SER A 48 -7.78 7.50 -6.32
N LEU A 49 -7.33 6.25 -6.29
CA LEU A 49 -6.26 5.73 -7.15
C LEU A 49 -6.82 5.10 -8.43
N THR A 50 -6.04 5.17 -9.51
CA THR A 50 -6.38 4.56 -10.80
C THR A 50 -6.29 3.04 -10.75
N ASP A 51 -6.94 2.36 -11.71
CA ASP A 51 -6.98 0.90 -11.78
C ASP A 51 -5.61 0.23 -11.81
N GLY A 52 -4.57 0.89 -12.32
CA GLY A 52 -3.19 0.38 -12.31
C GLY A 52 -2.71 0.01 -10.91
N TYR A 53 -3.09 0.79 -9.89
CA TYR A 53 -2.70 0.58 -8.50
C TYR A 53 -3.36 -0.66 -7.87
N LYS A 54 -4.47 -1.17 -8.42
CA LYS A 54 -5.10 -2.42 -7.93
C LYS A 54 -4.13 -3.60 -8.11
N SER A 55 -3.42 -3.63 -9.23
CA SER A 55 -2.43 -4.69 -9.50
C SER A 55 -1.18 -4.54 -8.64
N GLU A 56 -0.70 -3.32 -8.44
CA GLU A 56 0.45 -3.02 -7.58
C GLU A 56 0.15 -3.34 -6.11
N PHE A 57 -1.04 -3.01 -5.61
CA PHE A 57 -1.48 -3.37 -4.27
C PHE A 57 -1.36 -4.87 -4.02
N ARG A 58 -1.95 -5.69 -4.91
CA ARG A 58 -1.92 -7.16 -4.79
C ARG A 58 -0.49 -7.70 -4.85
N LYS A 59 0.37 -7.12 -5.70
CA LYS A 59 1.80 -7.49 -5.77
C LYS A 59 2.51 -7.19 -4.45
N MET A 60 2.27 -6.03 -3.84
CA MET A 60 2.90 -5.64 -2.58
C MET A 60 2.42 -6.49 -1.41
N ILE A 61 1.11 -6.80 -1.31
CA ILE A 61 0.59 -7.74 -0.30
C ILE A 61 1.22 -9.13 -0.48
N LYS A 62 1.31 -9.63 -1.72
CA LYS A 62 1.97 -10.91 -2.02
C LYS A 62 3.45 -10.90 -1.63
N LEU A 63 4.16 -9.80 -1.93
CA LEU A 63 5.57 -9.63 -1.57
C LEU A 63 5.74 -9.60 -0.04
N ALA A 64 4.87 -8.88 0.68
CA ALA A 64 4.90 -8.82 2.13
C ALA A 64 4.72 -10.21 2.77
N ASN A 65 3.75 -10.97 2.28
CA ASN A 65 3.52 -12.36 2.71
C ASN A 65 4.71 -13.26 2.37
N HIS A 66 5.32 -13.07 1.20
CA HIS A 66 6.53 -13.82 0.82
C HIS A 66 7.71 -13.53 1.75
N ILE A 67 7.98 -12.26 2.07
CA ILE A 67 9.03 -11.85 3.01
C ILE A 67 8.81 -12.52 4.37
N LYS A 68 7.58 -12.46 4.90
CA LYS A 68 7.20 -13.10 6.17
C LYS A 68 7.36 -14.61 6.15
N SER A 69 6.98 -15.27 5.05
CA SER A 69 7.15 -16.72 4.90
C SER A 69 8.61 -17.18 4.96
N LYS A 70 9.56 -16.26 4.71
CA LYS A 70 11.01 -16.49 4.83
C LYS A 70 11.56 -16.14 6.22
N GLY A 71 10.69 -15.85 7.19
CA GLY A 71 11.08 -15.42 8.54
C GLY A 71 11.68 -14.01 8.59
N LYS A 72 11.53 -13.21 7.53
CA LYS A 72 12.02 -11.84 7.48
C LYS A 72 10.93 -10.86 7.91
N LYS A 73 11.34 -9.75 8.49
CA LYS A 73 10.46 -8.62 8.81
C LYS A 73 10.53 -7.58 7.69
N ILE A 74 9.40 -6.94 7.44
CA ILE A 74 9.35 -5.70 6.66
C ILE A 74 9.67 -4.61 7.68
N ILE A 75 10.78 -3.91 7.44
CA ILE A 75 11.42 -2.81 8.20
C ILE A 75 10.84 -2.55 9.59
#